data_AF-B2A6J8-F1
#
_entry.id   AF-B2A6J8-F1
#
_cell.length_a   1.000
_cell.length_b   1.000
_cell.length_c   1.000
_cell.angle_alpha   90.00
_cell.angle_beta   90.00
_cell.angle_gamma   90.00
#
_symmetry.space_group_name_H-M   'P 1'
#
loop_
_entity.id
_entity.type
_entity.pdbx_description
1 polymer ?
#
loop_
_entity_poly.entity_id
_entity_poly.type
_entity_poly.pdbx_seq_one_letter_code
_entity_poly.pdbx_strand_id
1 'polypeptide(L)'
;MFELLEELEPKFKKHFNKEVNMTEITRYSININSKTWLVVTNQYIYILNKKLWFITTWKRKLKNIHQIKILDSKLVIVTEQGQKTLRIPTDRESQVRKLVEKLQEIQ
;
A
#
# COMPACT_ATOMS: atom_id res chain seq x y z
N MET A 1 -3.01 -4.55 -18.55
CA MET A 1 -1.57 -4.29 -18.38
C MET A 1 -1.31 -3.89 -16.93
N PHE A 2 -0.39 -4.57 -16.23
CA PHE A 2 -0.10 -4.43 -14.79
C PHE A 2 0.78 -3.19 -14.49
N GLU A 3 0.38 -2.00 -14.93
CA GLU A 3 1.20 -0.76 -14.85
C GLU A 3 1.56 -0.30 -13.43
N LEU A 4 1.02 -0.92 -12.39
CA LEU A 4 1.17 -0.53 -10.97
C LEU A 4 1.91 -1.60 -10.14
N LEU A 5 2.59 -2.56 -10.79
CA LEU A 5 3.46 -3.54 -10.12
C LEU A 5 4.93 -3.11 -10.25
N GLU A 6 5.38 -2.24 -9.35
CA GLU A 6 6.80 -1.95 -9.20
C GLU A 6 7.49 -3.08 -8.42
N GLU A 7 8.70 -3.47 -8.82
CA GLU A 7 9.42 -4.50 -8.07
C GLU A 7 9.89 -3.96 -6.71
N LEU A 8 9.42 -4.60 -5.63
CA LEU A 8 9.87 -4.31 -4.27
C LEU A 8 11.39 -4.43 -4.17
N GLU A 9 12.03 -3.38 -3.64
CA GLU A 9 13.46 -3.43 -3.31
C GLU A 9 13.78 -4.65 -2.42
N PRO A 10 14.96 -5.29 -2.56
CA PRO A 10 15.27 -6.57 -1.92
C PRO A 10 15.01 -6.62 -0.40
N LYS A 11 15.33 -5.52 0.31
CA LYS A 11 15.09 -5.40 1.76
C LYS A 11 13.60 -5.41 2.12
N PHE A 12 12.76 -4.75 1.33
CA PHE A 12 11.32 -4.72 1.51
C PHE A 12 10.68 -6.03 1.07
N LYS A 13 11.14 -6.62 -0.04
CA LYS A 13 10.71 -7.94 -0.52
C LYS A 13 10.97 -9.03 0.54
N LYS A 14 12.17 -9.06 1.13
CA LYS A 14 12.52 -9.99 2.21
C LYS A 14 11.61 -9.82 3.44
N HIS A 15 11.27 -8.58 3.81
CA HIS A 15 10.34 -8.33 4.91
C HIS A 15 8.91 -8.73 4.56
N PHE A 16 8.43 -8.32 3.39
CA PHE A 16 7.09 -8.61 2.89
C PHE A 16 6.83 -10.12 2.82
N ASN A 17 7.80 -10.90 2.31
CA ASN A 17 7.70 -12.35 2.23
C ASN A 17 7.57 -13.05 3.59
N LYS A 18 7.94 -12.40 4.69
CA LYS A 18 7.71 -12.91 6.06
C LYS A 18 6.31 -12.60 6.59
N GLU A 19 5.64 -11.60 6.01
CA GLU A 19 4.37 -11.06 6.48
C GLU A 19 3.17 -11.50 5.63
N VAL A 20 3.42 -11.81 4.36
CA VAL A 20 2.43 -12.22 3.37
C VAL A 20 2.19 -13.72 3.43
N ASN A 21 0.93 -14.14 3.37
CA ASN A 21 0.61 -15.57 3.31
C ASN A 21 0.81 -16.11 1.88
N MET A 22 1.10 -17.40 1.75
CA MET A 22 1.28 -18.03 0.42
C MET A 22 0.03 -17.96 -0.49
N THR A 23 -1.15 -17.77 0.10
CA THR A 23 -2.42 -17.65 -0.64
C THR A 23 -2.72 -16.23 -1.11
N GLU A 24 -1.87 -15.27 -0.76
CA GLU A 24 -2.03 -13.88 -1.17
C GLU A 24 -1.28 -13.60 -2.47
N ILE A 25 -2.00 -12.99 -3.41
CA ILE A 25 -1.46 -12.59 -4.72
C ILE A 25 -1.32 -11.09 -4.71
N THR A 26 -0.10 -10.59 -4.88
CA THR A 26 0.16 -9.16 -5.04
C THR A 26 -0.49 -8.65 -6.32
N ARG A 27 -1.39 -7.67 -6.18
CA ARG A 27 -2.05 -6.99 -7.30
C ARG A 27 -1.35 -5.70 -7.67
N TYR A 28 -0.86 -4.97 -6.67
CA TYR A 28 -0.21 -3.67 -6.84
C TYR A 28 0.95 -3.51 -5.86
N SER A 29 1.99 -2.82 -6.29
CA SER A 29 3.13 -2.44 -5.48
C SER A 29 3.65 -1.09 -5.97
N ILE A 30 3.63 -0.08 -5.11
CA ILE A 30 4.03 1.28 -5.43
C ILE A 30 5.08 1.74 -4.41
N ASN A 31 6.25 2.15 -4.90
CA ASN A 31 7.21 2.90 -4.11
C ASN A 31 6.65 4.31 -3.89
N ILE A 32 6.27 4.61 -2.65
CA ILE A 32 5.80 5.94 -2.28
C ILE A 32 7.00 6.88 -2.10
N ASN A 33 8.07 6.38 -1.48
CA ASN A 33 9.36 7.05 -1.37
C ASN A 33 10.45 6.03 -0.95
N SER A 34 11.69 6.50 -0.79
CA SER A 34 12.85 5.68 -0.39
C SER A 34 12.69 4.89 0.93
N LYS A 35 11.69 5.25 1.75
CA LYS A 35 11.38 4.61 3.04
C LYS A 35 10.01 3.95 3.07
N THR A 36 9.15 4.12 2.08
CA THR A 36 7.77 3.64 2.15
C THR A 36 7.32 2.96 0.88
N TRP A 37 6.80 1.74 1.03
CA TRP A 37 6.12 0.99 -0.01
C TRP A 37 4.66 0.76 0.35
N LEU A 38 3.79 0.92 -0.64
CA LEU A 38 2.38 0.54 -0.58
C LEU A 38 2.21 -0.72 -1.42
N VAL A 39 1.77 -1.81 -0.80
CA VAL A 39 1.54 -3.09 -1.47
C VAL A 39 0.11 -3.51 -1.24
N VAL A 40 -0.58 -3.94 -2.29
CA VAL A 40 -1.96 -4.41 -2.22
C VAL A 40 -2.01 -5.83 -2.76
N THR A 41 -2.51 -6.76 -1.95
CA THR A 41 -2.78 -8.13 -2.35
C THR A 41 -4.27 -8.29 -2.69
N ASN A 42 -4.69 -9.48 -3.06
CA ASN A 42 -6.11 -9.84 -3.17
C ASN A 42 -6.85 -9.79 -1.82
N GLN A 43 -6.16 -9.75 -0.68
CA GLN A 43 -6.79 -9.83 0.65
C GLN A 43 -6.47 -8.64 1.56
N TYR A 44 -5.29 -8.03 1.43
CA TYR A 44 -4.80 -6.99 2.35
C TYR A 44 -4.18 -5.80 1.62
N ILE A 45 -4.18 -4.67 2.31
CA ILE A 45 -3.31 -3.53 2.04
C ILE A 45 -2.16 -3.54 3.05
N TYR A 46 -0.95 -3.32 2.56
CA TYR A 46 0.29 -3.25 3.34
C TYR A 46 0.96 -1.91 3.12
N ILE A 47 1.36 -1.26 4.20
CA ILE A 47 2.27 -0.12 4.17
C ILE A 47 3.55 -0.55 4.89
N LEU A 48 4.60 -0.76 4.11
CA LEU A 48 5.92 -1.12 4.60
C LEU A 48 6.73 0.17 4.81
N ASN A 49 7.19 0.44 6.02
CA ASN A 49 7.95 1.63 6.35
C ASN A 49 9.33 1.28 6.90
N LYS A 50 10.38 1.72 6.23
CA LYS A 50 11.74 1.65 6.73
C LYS A 50 11.94 2.65 7.88
N LYS A 51 12.30 2.11 9.04
CA LYS A 51 12.89 2.83 10.17
C LYS A 51 14.42 2.72 10.11
N LEU A 52 15.13 3.25 11.11
CA LEU A 52 16.60 3.32 11.09
C LEU A 52 17.24 1.94 10.81
N TRP A 53 16.77 0.89 11.49
CA TRP A 53 17.38 -0.45 11.45
C TRP A 53 16.44 -1.59 11.01
N PHE A 54 15.14 -1.31 10.87
CA PHE A 54 14.13 -2.33 10.57
C PHE A 54 12.98 -1.78 9.74
N ILE A 55 12.15 -2.66 9.20
CA ILE A 55 10.95 -2.31 8.45
C ILE A 55 9.74 -2.61 9.33
N THR A 56 8.86 -1.62 9.49
CA THR A 56 7.55 -1.82 10.13
C THR A 56 6.49 -2.06 9.07
N THR A 57 5.50 -2.87 9.42
CA THR A 57 4.37 -3.17 8.54
C THR A 57 3.09 -2.71 9.21
N TRP A 58 2.33 -1.88 8.51
CA TRP A 58 0.92 -1.69 8.80
C TRP A 58 0.13 -2.48 7.78
N LYS A 59 -0.72 -3.42 8.23
CA LYS A 59 -1.54 -4.25 7.34
C LYS A 59 -3.00 -4.25 7.76
N ARG A 60 -3.91 -4.20 6.79
CA ARG A 60 -5.36 -4.30 7.02
C ARG A 60 -6.02 -5.13 5.92
N LYS A 61 -7.03 -5.93 6.29
CA LYS A 61 -7.84 -6.66 5.31
C LYS A 61 -8.61 -5.66 4.46
N LEU A 62 -8.65 -5.87 3.14
CA LEU A 62 -9.38 -4.99 2.22
C LEU A 62 -10.86 -4.89 2.61
N LYS A 63 -11.46 -5.99 3.05
CA LYS A 63 -12.86 -6.03 3.52
C LYS A 63 -13.14 -5.16 4.76
N ASN A 64 -12.10 -4.76 5.50
CA ASN A 64 -12.23 -3.90 6.69
C ASN A 64 -11.94 -2.43 6.37
N ILE A 65 -11.74 -2.07 5.10
CA ILE A 65 -11.52 -0.69 4.66
C ILE A 65 -12.88 -0.12 4.26
N HIS A 66 -13.35 0.90 4.98
CA HIS A 66 -14.61 1.59 4.66
C HIS A 66 -14.42 2.67 3.60
N GLN A 67 -13.26 3.32 3.60
CA GLN A 67 -12.98 4.38 2.65
C GLN A 67 -11.49 4.43 2.36
N ILE A 68 -11.16 4.57 1.08
CA ILE A 68 -9.83 4.94 0.61
C ILE A 68 -9.94 6.13 -0.33
N LYS A 69 -9.18 7.20 -0.06
CA LYS A 69 -9.24 8.45 -0.85
C LYS A 69 -7.92 9.21 -0.79
N ILE A 70 -7.75 10.15 -1.71
CA ILE A 70 -6.66 11.14 -1.65
C ILE A 70 -7.25 12.48 -1.21
N LEU A 71 -6.64 13.10 -0.19
CA LEU A 71 -6.97 14.44 0.30
C LEU A 71 -5.66 15.21 0.51
N ASP A 72 -5.49 16.35 -0.15
CA ASP A 72 -4.30 17.22 -0.03
C ASP A 72 -2.97 16.46 -0.16
N SER A 73 -2.83 15.68 -1.24
CA SER A 73 -1.66 14.80 -1.50
C SER A 73 -1.37 13.81 -0.35
N LYS A 74 -2.41 13.41 0.41
CA LYS A 74 -2.34 12.34 1.40
C LYS A 74 -3.29 11.22 1.01
N LEU A 75 -2.77 9.99 1.00
CA LEU A 75 -3.60 8.80 0.98
C LEU A 75 -4.22 8.63 2.36
N VAL A 76 -5.54 8.59 2.41
CA VAL A 76 -6.34 8.38 3.62
C VAL A 76 -7.05 7.03 3.50
N ILE A 77 -6.79 6.14 4.45
CA ILE A 77 -7.41 4.83 4.57
C ILE A 77 -8.19 4.80 5.89
N VAL A 78 -9.50 4.66 5.81
CA VAL A 78 -10.42 4.60 6.96
C VAL A 78 -10.86 3.15 7.17
N THR A 79 -10.72 2.68 8.40
CA THR A 79 -11.12 1.34 8.84
C THR A 79 -11.93 1.45 10.12
N GLU A 80 -12.57 0.35 10.54
CA GLU A 80 -13.25 0.26 11.85
C GLU A 80 -12.33 0.66 13.02
N GLN A 81 -11.03 0.37 12.90
CA GLN A 81 -10.03 0.64 13.93
C GLN A 81 -9.44 2.06 13.86
N GLY A 82 -10.02 2.93 13.04
CA GLY A 82 -9.57 4.31 12.85
C GLY A 82 -8.94 4.57 11.48
N GLN A 83 -8.22 5.69 11.39
CA GLN A 83 -7.70 6.23 10.14
C GLN A 83 -6.17 6.10 10.05
N LYS A 84 -5.69 5.69 8.88
CA LYS A 84 -4.27 5.76 8.51
C LYS A 84 -4.08 6.79 7.40
N THR A 85 -3.12 7.68 7.59
CA THR A 85 -2.76 8.71 6.61
C THR A 85 -1.32 8.51 6.17
N LEU A 86 -1.08 8.63 4.86
CA LEU A 86 0.25 8.56 4.26
C LEU A 86 0.44 9.74 3.30
N ARG A 87 1.50 10.53 3.49
CA ARG A 87 1.85 11.61 2.55
C ARG A 87 2.39 11.02 1.26
N ILE A 88 1.85 11.47 0.13
CA ILE A 88 2.23 11.05 -1.22
C ILE A 88 3.11 12.16 -1.82
N PRO A 89 4.32 11.84 -2.30
CA PRO A 89 5.10 12.78 -3.11
C PRO A 89 4.39 13.14 -4.41
N THR A 90 4.57 14.37 -4.89
CA THR A 90 3.87 14.89 -6.09
C THR A 90 4.11 14.02 -7.33
N ASP A 91 5.32 13.51 -7.52
CA ASP A 91 5.70 12.61 -8.62
C ASP A 91 4.97 11.26 -8.57
N ARG A 92 4.46 10.87 -7.39
CA ARG A 92 3.72 9.62 -7.18
C ARG A 92 2.20 9.80 -7.13
N GLU A 93 1.70 11.03 -7.10
CA GLU A 93 0.27 11.28 -6.90
C GLU A 93 -0.60 10.64 -7.99
N SER A 94 -0.19 10.73 -9.27
CA SER A 94 -0.93 10.13 -10.39
C SER A 94 -1.07 8.61 -10.25
N GLN A 95 0.04 7.91 -9.92
CA GLN A 95 0.03 6.46 -9.74
C GLN A 95 -0.83 6.03 -8.55
N VAL A 96 -0.73 6.74 -7.42
CA VAL A 96 -1.53 6.44 -6.23
C VAL A 96 -3.02 6.74 -6.49
N ARG A 97 -3.34 7.77 -7.27
CA ARG A 97 -4.73 8.09 -7.65
C ARG A 97 -5.34 6.97 -8.50
N LYS A 98 -4.63 6.50 -9.52
CA LYS A 98 -5.05 5.32 -10.32
C LYS A 98 -5.25 4.08 -9.46
N LEU A 99 -4.39 3.86 -8.46
CA LEU A 99 -4.56 2.76 -7.52
C LEU A 99 -5.86 2.90 -6.71
N VAL A 100 -6.13 4.10 -6.17
CA VAL A 100 -7.34 4.37 -5.37
C VAL A 100 -8.59 4.14 -6.20
N GLU A 101 -8.63 4.64 -7.44
CA GLU A 101 -9.75 4.42 -8.38
C GLU A 101 -9.99 2.91 -8.61
N LYS A 102 -8.93 2.15 -8.91
CA LYS A 102 -9.04 0.69 -9.09
C LYS A 102 -9.47 -0.05 -7.83
N LEU A 103 -9.11 0.43 -6.65
CA LEU A 103 -9.53 -0.20 -5.39
C LEU A 103 -11.01 0.08 -5.11
N GLN A 104 -11.53 1.24 -5.51
CA GLN A 104 -12.95 1.58 -5.39
C GLN A 104 -13.83 0.79 -6.35
N GLU A 105 -13.33 0.40 -7.53
CA GLU A 105 -14.04 -0.48 -8.47
C GLU A 105 -14.24 -1.92 -7.96
N ILE A 106 -13.42 -2.35 -7.00
CA ILE A 106 -13.41 -3.74 -6.48
C ILE A 106 -14.22 -3.86 -5.17
N GLN A 107 -14.54 -2.75 -4.52
CA GLN A 107 -15.34 -2.70 -3.28
C GLN A 107 -16.83 -2.63 -3.61
#